data_AF-A0A7S2S8N4-F1
#
_entry.id   AF-A0A7S2S8N4-F1
#
_cell.length_a   1.000
_cell.length_b   1.000
_cell.length_c   1.000
_cell.angle_alpha   90.00
_cell.angle_beta   90.00
_cell.angle_gamma   90.00
#
_symmetry.space_group_name_H-M   'P 1'
#
loop_
_entity.id
_entity.type
_entity.pdbx_description
1 polymer ?
#
loop_
_entity_poly.entity_id
_entity_poly.type
_entity_poly.pdbx_seq_one_letter_code
_entity_poly.pdbx_strand_id
1 'polypeptide(L)'
;MEKGGEFAEDMRNCIIRSAIFSSRTGIHSGSFVGCNGETYPDVSKAFSVHGNLRPCNRCKSNKQGAYHCRLRRKHKESDYDGGDSATILAPFFDMPVDTLITDVRLKSKDHRR
;
A
#
# COMPACT_ATOMS: atom_id res chain seq x y z
N MET A 1 21.51 7.88 -17.45
CA MET A 1 20.92 6.58 -17.07
C MET A 1 20.43 6.70 -15.63
N GLU A 2 19.17 7.06 -15.41
CA GLU A 2 18.57 7.04 -14.07
C GLU A 2 17.59 5.85 -13.98
N LYS A 3 18.11 4.64 -14.19
CA LYS A 3 17.34 3.38 -14.08
C LYS A 3 16.77 3.13 -12.68
N GLY A 4 17.17 3.92 -11.67
CA GLY A 4 16.68 3.80 -10.30
C GLY A 4 15.35 4.51 -10.05
N GLY A 5 15.00 5.55 -10.80
CA GLY A 5 13.81 6.36 -10.57
C GLY A 5 12.52 5.65 -10.97
N GLU A 6 12.44 5.21 -12.23
CA GLU A 6 11.27 4.53 -12.79
C GLU A 6 10.97 3.22 -12.05
N PHE A 7 12.00 2.43 -11.76
CA PHE A 7 11.83 1.17 -11.03
C PHE A 7 11.32 1.37 -9.59
N ALA A 8 11.79 2.43 -8.91
CA ALA A 8 11.32 2.76 -7.57
C ALA A 8 9.85 3.23 -7.58
N GLU A 9 9.45 3.96 -8.61
CA GLU A 9 8.07 4.41 -8.80
C GLU A 9 7.13 3.23 -9.13
N ASP A 10 7.55 2.34 -10.03
CA ASP A 10 6.82 1.10 -10.34
C ASP A 10 6.61 0.23 -9.10
N MET A 11 7.67 0.09 -8.29
CA MET A 11 7.60 -0.68 -7.06
C MET A 11 6.65 -0.03 -6.04
N ARG A 12 6.74 1.29 -5.89
CA ARG A 12 5.82 2.05 -5.04
C ARG A 12 4.36 1.85 -5.47
N ASN A 13 4.09 1.95 -6.77
CA ASN A 13 2.76 1.77 -7.34
C ASN A 13 2.24 0.34 -7.12
N CYS A 14 3.09 -0.67 -7.32
CA CYS A 14 2.76 -2.08 -7.06
C CYS A 14 2.34 -2.31 -5.59
N ILE A 15 3.10 -1.72 -4.66
CA ILE A 15 2.82 -1.82 -3.22
C ILE A 15 1.54 -1.09 -2.84
N ILE A 16 1.31 0.12 -3.36
CA ILE A 16 0.09 0.89 -3.12
C ILE A 16 -1.14 0.11 -3.61
N ARG A 17 -1.09 -0.43 -4.84
CA ARG A 17 -2.17 -1.25 -5.41
C ARG A 17 -2.46 -2.48 -4.55
N SER A 18 -1.42 -3.23 -4.19
CA SER A 18 -1.54 -4.42 -3.33
C SER A 18 -2.12 -4.08 -1.96
N ALA A 19 -1.72 -2.96 -1.36
CA ALA A 19 -2.18 -2.51 -0.06
C ALA A 19 -3.65 -2.07 -0.08
N ILE A 20 -4.07 -1.35 -1.13
CA ILE A 20 -5.46 -0.94 -1.33
C ILE A 20 -6.34 -2.15 -1.62
N PHE A 21 -5.87 -3.08 -2.47
CA PHE A 21 -6.56 -4.34 -2.72
C PHE A 21 -6.80 -5.08 -1.41
N SER A 22 -5.76 -5.28 -0.60
CA SER A 22 -5.83 -5.96 0.70
C SER A 22 -6.79 -5.24 1.66
N SER A 23 -6.78 -3.90 1.66
CA SER A 23 -7.68 -3.09 2.49
C SER A 23 -9.14 -3.16 2.04
N ARG A 24 -9.41 -3.36 0.74
CA ARG A 24 -10.77 -3.42 0.18
C ARG A 24 -11.38 -4.81 0.23
N THR A 25 -10.55 -5.84 0.15
CA THR A 25 -10.98 -7.26 0.20
C THR A 25 -10.95 -7.85 1.61
N GLY A 26 -10.33 -7.16 2.57
CA GLY A 26 -10.15 -7.66 3.94
C GLY A 26 -9.02 -8.69 4.08
N ILE A 27 -8.25 -8.95 3.00
CA ILE A 27 -7.15 -9.91 2.98
C ILE A 27 -5.87 -9.20 3.43
N HIS A 28 -5.76 -8.94 4.73
CA HIS A 28 -4.66 -8.14 5.30
C HIS A 28 -3.33 -8.89 5.46
N SER A 29 -3.36 -10.22 5.47
CA SER A 29 -2.19 -11.10 5.67
C SER A 29 -1.68 -11.73 4.36
N GLY A 30 -1.99 -11.10 3.23
CA GLY A 30 -1.59 -11.58 1.91
C GLY A 30 -0.13 -11.26 1.62
N SER A 31 0.64 -12.28 1.23
CA SER A 31 1.88 -12.04 0.51
C SER A 31 1.54 -11.50 -0.88
N PHE A 32 2.35 -10.56 -1.39
CA PHE A 32 2.23 -10.08 -2.78
C PHE A 32 3.56 -10.23 -3.50
N VAL A 33 3.52 -10.28 -4.83
CA VAL A 33 4.73 -10.30 -5.67
C VAL A 33 4.99 -8.87 -6.13
N GLY A 34 6.17 -8.34 -5.80
CA GLY A 34 6.59 -7.01 -6.26
C GLY A 34 6.92 -7.02 -7.75
N CYS A 35 7.08 -5.84 -8.35
CA CYS A 35 7.50 -5.73 -9.76
C CYS A 35 8.93 -6.22 -10.01
N ASN A 36 9.70 -6.44 -8.95
CA ASN A 36 11.03 -7.06 -8.95
C ASN A 36 10.99 -8.61 -8.97
N GLY A 37 9.79 -9.21 -8.94
CA GLY A 37 9.61 -10.66 -8.87
C GLY A 37 9.77 -11.26 -7.47
N GLU A 38 10.08 -10.45 -6.45
CA GLU A 38 10.21 -10.92 -5.07
C GLU A 38 8.84 -11.03 -4.39
N THR A 39 8.71 -12.01 -3.50
CA THR A 39 7.51 -12.17 -2.67
C THR A 39 7.68 -11.41 -1.36
N TYR A 40 6.79 -10.47 -1.13
CA TYR A 40 6.72 -9.69 0.11
C TYR A 40 5.69 -10.33 1.04
N PRO A 41 6.07 -10.71 2.27
CA PRO A 41 5.20 -11.47 3.18
C PRO A 41 4.12 -10.62 3.87
N ASP A 42 4.32 -9.30 3.94
CA ASP A 42 3.42 -8.37 4.64
C ASP A 42 3.29 -7.07 3.85
N VAL A 43 2.10 -6.86 3.31
CA VAL A 43 1.75 -5.68 2.51
C VAL A 43 1.74 -4.39 3.34
N SER A 44 1.37 -4.44 4.61
CA SER A 44 1.35 -3.27 5.51
C SER A 44 2.76 -2.80 5.82
N LYS A 45 3.66 -3.76 6.08
CA LYS A 45 5.09 -3.48 6.27
C LYS A 45 5.71 -2.93 5.00
N ALA A 46 5.47 -3.56 3.85
CA ALA A 46 5.99 -3.08 2.56
C ALA A 46 5.49 -1.66 2.23
N PHE A 47 4.21 -1.38 2.48
CA PHE A 47 3.62 -0.05 2.31
C PHE A 47 4.28 1.00 3.20
N SER A 48 4.58 0.64 4.45
CA SER A 48 5.21 1.57 5.40
C SER A 48 6.68 1.86 5.04
N VAL A 49 7.40 0.89 4.47
CA VAL A 49 8.82 1.03 4.11
C VAL A 49 9.00 1.69 2.74
N HIS A 50 8.22 1.28 1.74
CA HIS A 50 8.44 1.66 0.34
C HIS A 50 7.34 2.55 -0.24
N GLY A 51 6.19 2.66 0.41
CA GLY A 51 5.10 3.53 -0.05
C GLY A 51 5.49 5.00 -0.07
N ASN A 52 6.48 5.40 0.75
CA ASN A 52 6.90 6.79 0.93
C ASN A 52 5.69 7.73 1.13
N LEU A 53 4.77 7.30 2.01
CA LEU A 53 3.57 8.03 2.38
C LEU A 53 3.59 8.25 3.88
N ARG A 54 3.02 9.37 4.31
CA ARG A 54 3.02 9.78 5.71
C ARG A 54 1.60 9.75 6.28
N PRO A 55 1.46 9.46 7.57
CA PRO A 55 0.20 9.67 8.27
C PRO A 55 -0.11 11.17 8.39
N CYS A 56 -1.38 11.51 8.62
CA CYS A 56 -1.76 12.86 9.01
C CYS A 56 -1.23 13.22 10.41
N ASN A 57 -1.27 14.51 10.76
CA ASN A 57 -0.80 14.99 12.07
C ASN A 57 -1.46 14.28 13.28
N ARG A 58 -2.73 13.86 13.16
CA ARG A 58 -3.44 13.11 14.21
C ARG A 58 -2.92 11.69 14.41
N CYS A 59 -2.33 11.10 13.37
CA CYS A 59 -1.88 9.70 13.37
C CYS A 59 -0.35 9.56 13.38
N LYS A 60 0.41 10.66 13.43
CA LYS A 60 1.89 10.65 13.37
C LYS A 60 2.56 9.77 14.42
N SER A 61 1.97 9.68 15.61
CA SER A 61 2.50 8.88 16.72
C SER A 61 1.91 7.46 16.80
N ASN A 62 1.05 7.07 15.84
CA ASN A 62 0.46 5.74 15.84
C ASN A 62 1.46 4.72 15.29
N LYS A 63 1.71 3.63 16.03
CA LYS A 63 2.60 2.53 15.63
C LYS A 63 2.23 1.91 14.28
N GLN A 64 0.96 1.98 13.88
CA GLN A 64 0.47 1.42 12.62
C GLN A 64 0.65 2.36 11.41
N GLY A 65 1.16 3.57 11.62
CA GLY A 65 1.70 4.46 10.58
C GLY A 65 0.72 4.88 9.47
N ALA A 66 1.29 5.12 8.28
CA ALA A 66 0.56 5.58 7.11
C ALA A 66 -0.45 4.55 6.59
N TYR A 67 -0.16 3.23 6.69
CA TYR A 67 -1.08 2.18 6.26
C TYR A 67 -2.44 2.31 6.95
N HIS A 68 -2.44 2.39 8.28
CA HIS A 68 -3.69 2.52 9.04
C HIS A 68 -4.36 3.88 8.86
N CYS A 69 -3.56 4.96 8.79
CA CYS A 69 -4.08 6.31 8.60
C CYS A 69 -4.76 6.49 7.25
N ARG A 70 -4.06 6.11 6.17
CA ARG A 70 -4.42 6.42 4.79
C ARG A 70 -5.30 5.36 4.15
N LEU A 71 -5.07 4.08 4.43
CA LEU A 71 -5.83 3.00 3.81
C LEU A 71 -7.03 2.58 4.66
N ARG A 72 -6.81 2.28 5.94
CA ARG A 72 -7.87 1.75 6.80
C ARG A 72 -8.86 2.82 7.26
N ARG A 73 -8.36 3.97 7.74
CA ARG A 73 -9.21 5.09 8.19
C ARG A 73 -9.55 6.09 7.08
N LYS A 74 -8.85 6.03 5.93
CA LYS A 74 -9.06 6.93 4.78
C LYS A 74 -9.04 8.41 5.15
N HIS A 75 -8.12 8.79 6.04
CA HIS A 75 -7.91 10.20 6.40
C HIS A 75 -7.46 11.01 5.17
N LYS A 76 -8.08 12.17 4.98
CA LYS A 76 -7.87 13.07 3.83
C LYS A 76 -7.06 14.32 4.19
N GLU A 77 -6.74 14.50 5.48
CA GLU A 77 -5.93 15.62 5.95
C GLU A 77 -4.50 15.55 5.40
N SER A 78 -3.82 16.68 5.27
CA SER A 78 -2.40 16.75 4.88
C SER A 78 -1.51 15.90 5.80
N ASP A 79 -0.36 15.50 5.29
CA ASP A 79 0.65 14.79 6.05
C ASP A 79 1.19 15.65 7.19
N TYR A 80 1.71 15.01 8.25
CA TYR A 80 2.25 15.74 9.39
C TYR A 80 3.48 16.60 9.04
N ASP A 81 4.16 16.31 7.93
CA ASP A 81 5.32 17.03 7.40
C ASP A 81 4.96 17.97 6.24
N GLY A 82 3.66 18.19 6.00
CA GLY A 82 3.17 19.08 4.93
C GLY A 82 3.06 18.41 3.55
N GLY A 83 3.36 17.11 3.43
CA GLY A 83 3.09 16.33 2.22
C GLY A 83 1.61 16.08 1.94
N ASP A 84 1.34 15.52 0.75
CA ASP A 84 -0.02 15.24 0.27
C ASP A 84 -0.21 13.77 -0.14
N SER A 85 0.08 12.86 0.80
CA SER A 85 -0.17 11.43 0.63
C SER A 85 -1.64 11.10 0.34
N ALA A 86 -2.58 11.96 0.74
CA ALA A 86 -4.01 11.76 0.51
C ALA A 86 -4.34 11.87 -0.99
N THR A 87 -3.89 12.93 -1.65
CA THR A 87 -4.11 13.14 -3.09
C THR A 87 -3.38 12.10 -3.93
N ILE A 88 -2.17 11.68 -3.54
CA ILE A 88 -1.43 10.61 -4.22
C ILE A 88 -2.23 9.31 -4.25
N LEU A 89 -2.95 8.99 -3.17
CA LEU A 89 -3.71 7.75 -3.06
C LEU A 89 -5.11 7.82 -3.68
N ALA A 90 -5.69 9.01 -3.82
CA ALA A 90 -7.03 9.23 -4.36
C ALA A 90 -7.31 8.42 -5.65
N PRO A 91 -6.49 8.52 -6.72
CA PRO A 91 -6.77 7.81 -7.97
C PRO A 91 -6.83 6.29 -7.79
N PHE A 92 -6.03 5.72 -6.88
CA PHE A 92 -5.99 4.27 -6.66
C PHE A 92 -7.22 3.75 -5.90
N PHE A 93 -7.87 4.60 -5.09
CA PHE A 93 -9.12 4.21 -4.43
C PHE A 93 -10.28 4.08 -5.41
N ASP A 94 -10.26 4.86 -6.48
CA ASP A 94 -11.30 4.88 -7.51
C ASP A 94 -11.08 3.80 -8.59
N MET A 95 -9.89 3.20 -8.66
CA MET A 95 -9.61 2.07 -9.56
C MET A 95 -10.50 0.85 -9.25
N PRO A 96 -11.00 0.10 -10.25
CA PRO A 96 -11.69 -1.17 -10.02
C PRO A 96 -10.79 -2.18 -9.30
N VAL A 97 -11.37 -3.01 -8.42
CA VAL A 97 -10.59 -4.00 -7.62
C VAL A 97 -9.76 -4.92 -8.52
N ASP A 98 -10.31 -5.35 -9.65
CA ASP A 98 -9.64 -6.26 -10.58
C ASP A 98 -8.38 -5.64 -11.21
N THR A 99 -8.35 -4.31 -11.34
CA THR A 99 -7.18 -3.58 -11.86
C THR A 99 -6.09 -3.36 -10.80
N LEU A 100 -6.42 -3.58 -9.53
CA LEU A 100 -5.44 -3.52 -8.42
C LEU A 100 -4.67 -4.83 -8.25
N ILE A 101 -5.06 -5.90 -8.96
CA ILE A 101 -4.38 -7.20 -8.92
C ILE A 101 -3.09 -7.11 -9.74
N THR A 102 -2.02 -6.63 -9.12
CA THR A 102 -0.66 -6.76 -9.64
C THR A 102 -0.13 -8.15 -9.31
N ASP A 103 -0.48 -9.17 -10.11
CA ASP A 103 -0.01 -10.57 -9.97
C ASP A 103 0.07 -11.03 -8.49
N VAL A 104 -0.93 -10.62 -7.70
CA VAL A 104 -0.95 -10.88 -6.27
C VAL A 104 -1.37 -12.33 -6.15
N ARG A 105 -0.39 -13.24 -6.16
CA ARG A 105 -0.60 -14.64 -5.76
C ARG A 105 -0.86 -14.65 -4.26
N LEU A 106 -2.07 -14.22 -3.89
CA LEU A 106 -2.63 -14.39 -2.56
C LEU A 106 -2.77 -15.89 -2.36
N LYS A 107 -1.77 -16.50 -1.72
CA LYS A 107 -2.01 -17.76 -1.06
C LYS A 107 -2.93 -17.43 0.11
N SER A 108 -4.24 -17.44 -0.15
CA SER A 108 -5.24 -17.64 0.89
C SER A 108 -4.74 -18.82 1.72
N LYS A 109 -4.34 -18.56 2.97
CA LYS A 109 -4.21 -19.65 3.93
C LYS A 109 -5.62 -20.15 4.14
N ASP A 110 -5.99 -21.14 3.34
CA ASP A 110 -7.10 -22.04 3.59
C ASP A 110 -6.86 -22.63 4.98
N HIS A 111 -7.42 -21.97 6.00
CA HIS A 111 -7.44 -22.50 7.36
C HIS A 111 -8.52 -23.58 7.36
N ARG A 112 -8.16 -24.74 6.82
CA ARG A 112 -8.95 -25.95 6.85
C ARG A 112 -8.93 -26.50 8.28
N ARG A 113 -10.13 -26.49 8.87
CA ARG A 113 -10.65 -27.32 9.98
C ARG A 113 -10.06 -27.11 11.37
#